data_AF-A0A554IVT3-F1
#
_entry.id   AF-A0A554IVT3-F1
#
_cell.length_a   1.000
_cell.length_b   1.000
_cell.length_c   1.000
_cell.angle_alpha   90.00
_cell.angle_beta   90.00
_cell.angle_gamma   90.00
#
_symmetry.space_group_name_H-M   'P 1'
#
loop_
_entity.id
_entity.type
_entity.pdbx_description
1 polymer ?
#
loop_
_entity_poly.entity_id
_entity_poly.type
_entity_poly.pdbx_seq_one_letter_code
_entity_poly.pdbx_strand_id
1 'polypeptide(L)'
;MRIKDLFKSTGISQSFGGVAPRLDKNNCRVENKTKNEDSVLLRLKRMSDGEEGNAYLRVQEQFSSITPQLLGWAFNSNKIIGLSLNELDDFETGLEIENLQGRLRLITD
;
A
#
# COMPACT_ATOMS: atom_id res chain seq x y z
N MET A 1 5.19 -2.69 -13.54
CA MET A 1 4.08 -3.40 -12.85
C MET A 1 3.44 -2.41 -11.91
N ARG A 2 2.11 -2.36 -11.86
CA ARG A 2 1.42 -1.45 -10.93
C ARG A 2 1.37 -2.05 -9.54
N ILE A 3 1.27 -1.20 -8.52
CA ILE A 3 1.18 -1.68 -7.15
C ILE A 3 -0.05 -2.58 -6.97
N LYS A 4 -1.18 -2.26 -7.62
CA LYS A 4 -2.41 -3.07 -7.54
C LYS A 4 -2.25 -4.46 -8.14
N ASP A 5 -1.27 -4.66 -9.02
CA ASP A 5 -1.00 -5.98 -9.60
C ASP A 5 -0.27 -6.87 -8.58
N LEU A 6 0.47 -6.26 -7.64
CA LEU A 6 1.30 -6.93 -6.64
C LEU A 6 0.62 -7.02 -5.26
N PHE A 7 -0.20 -6.02 -4.94
CA PHE A 7 -0.83 -5.85 -3.64
C PHE A 7 -2.34 -5.68 -3.77
N LYS A 8 -3.06 -6.17 -2.76
CA LYS A 8 -4.45 -5.85 -2.48
C LYS A 8 -4.51 -4.76 -1.43
N SER A 9 -5.02 -3.60 -1.79
CA SER A 9 -5.35 -2.53 -0.85
C SER A 9 -6.71 -2.81 -0.18
N THR A 10 -6.81 -2.67 1.14
CA THR A 10 -8.12 -2.71 1.82
C THR A 10 -8.81 -1.35 1.71
N GLY A 11 -10.14 -1.32 1.93
CA GLY A 11 -10.87 -0.07 2.11
C GLY A 11 -10.33 0.75 3.30
N ILE A 12 -10.64 2.05 3.29
CA ILE A 12 -10.24 2.97 4.36
C ILE A 12 -11.07 2.68 5.61
N SER A 13 -10.40 2.43 6.72
CA SER A 13 -10.99 2.44 8.06
C SER A 13 -10.70 3.79 8.71
N GLN A 14 -11.75 4.57 8.98
CA GLN A 14 -11.67 5.86 9.68
C GLN A 14 -12.01 5.69 11.16
N SER A 15 -11.37 6.46 12.03
CA SER A 15 -11.77 6.56 13.44
C SER A 15 -13.11 7.28 13.55
N PHE A 16 -14.14 6.64 14.10
CA PHE A 16 -15.46 7.27 14.25
C PHE A 16 -15.47 8.21 15.45
N GLY A 17 -15.62 9.53 15.21
CA GLY A 17 -15.64 10.51 16.30
C GLY A 17 -16.20 11.90 16.00
N GLY A 18 -16.56 12.25 14.75
CA GLY A 18 -17.00 13.61 14.43
C GLY A 18 -17.94 13.70 13.22
N VAL A 19 -18.49 14.90 12.99
CA VAL A 19 -19.40 15.24 11.86
C VAL A 19 -18.66 15.38 10.53
N ALA A 20 -17.37 15.04 10.49
CA ALA A 20 -16.51 15.24 9.34
C ALA A 20 -16.92 14.34 8.16
N PRO A 21 -16.78 14.80 6.91
CA PRO A 21 -17.03 13.97 5.73
C PRO A 21 -16.20 12.68 5.78
N ARG A 22 -16.74 11.57 5.26
CA ARG A 22 -16.00 10.29 5.23
C ARG A 22 -14.69 10.41 4.44
N LEU A 23 -13.66 9.73 4.92
CA LEU A 23 -12.44 9.54 4.13
C LEU A 23 -12.73 8.66 2.91
N ASP A 24 -12.18 9.03 1.76
CA ASP A 24 -12.29 8.30 0.51
C ASP A 24 -10.92 8.16 -0.17
N LYS A 25 -10.86 7.35 -1.23
CA LYS A 25 -9.60 7.02 -1.91
C LYS A 25 -8.87 8.21 -2.53
N ASN A 26 -9.52 9.37 -2.70
CA ASN A 26 -8.95 10.58 -3.31
C ASN A 26 -8.62 11.66 -2.30
N ASN A 27 -9.38 11.75 -1.20
CA ASN A 27 -9.34 12.90 -0.29
C ASN A 27 -8.31 12.76 0.84
N CYS A 28 -7.64 11.62 0.95
CA CYS A 28 -6.59 11.37 1.94
C CYS A 28 -5.28 10.95 1.28
N ARG A 29 -4.16 11.27 1.93
CA ARG A 29 -2.80 10.92 1.48
C ARG A 29 -2.10 10.05 2.51
N VAL A 30 -1.20 9.18 2.06
CA VAL A 30 -0.36 8.37 2.96
C VAL A 30 0.65 9.27 3.67
N GLU A 31 0.54 9.38 4.99
CA GLU A 31 1.48 10.14 5.84
C GLU A 31 2.56 9.23 6.42
N ASN A 32 2.19 8.00 6.78
CA ASN A 32 3.11 7.09 7.47
C ASN A 32 2.78 5.63 7.14
N LYS A 33 3.74 4.74 7.40
CA LYS A 33 3.64 3.32 7.14
C LYS A 33 4.11 2.52 8.35
N THR A 34 3.43 1.43 8.63
CA THR A 34 3.87 0.45 9.64
C THR A 34 3.77 -0.93 9.03
N LYS A 35 4.83 -1.74 9.12
CA LYS A 35 4.85 -3.10 8.59
C LYS A 35 4.61 -4.11 9.69
N ASN A 36 3.80 -5.13 9.41
CA ASN A 36 3.74 -6.38 10.17
C ASN A 36 4.03 -7.57 9.24
N GLU A 37 3.86 -8.80 9.74
CA GLU A 37 4.20 -10.02 9.00
C GLU A 37 3.37 -10.18 7.71
N ASP A 38 2.12 -9.71 7.71
CA ASP A 38 1.16 -9.98 6.63
C ASP A 38 0.84 -8.75 5.76
N SER A 39 1.23 -7.55 6.19
CA SER A 39 0.79 -6.30 5.57
C SER A 39 1.66 -5.09 5.87
N VAL A 40 1.50 -4.06 5.03
CA VAL A 40 1.91 -2.69 5.35
C VAL A 40 0.65 -1.87 5.64
N LEU A 41 0.49 -1.45 6.89
CA LEU A 41 -0.50 -0.46 7.31
C LEU A 41 -0.07 0.92 6.80
N LEU A 42 -0.94 1.55 6.01
CA LEU A 42 -0.85 2.93 5.56
C LEU A 42 -1.70 3.80 6.48
N ARG A 43 -1.07 4.75 7.16
CA ARG A 43 -1.76 5.81 7.89
C ARG A 43 -2.04 6.95 6.92
N LEU A 44 -3.30 7.29 6.78
CA LEU A 44 -3.82 8.27 5.85
C LEU A 44 -4.24 9.53 6.60
N LYS A 45 -4.07 10.69 5.97
CA LYS A 45 -4.53 11.96 6.49
C LYS A 45 -5.19 12.79 5.40
N ARG A 46 -6.34 13.39 5.69
CA ARG A 46 -6.97 14.37 4.82
C ARG A 46 -6.39 15.75 5.06
N MET A 47 -5.92 16.39 4.00
CA MET A 47 -5.20 17.67 4.11
C MET A 47 -6.09 18.85 4.52
N SER A 48 -7.40 18.77 4.29
CA SER A 48 -8.32 19.89 4.54
C SER A 48 -8.64 20.11 6.03
N ASP A 49 -8.73 19.03 6.81
CA ASP A 49 -9.18 19.06 8.21
C ASP A 49 -8.35 18.17 9.14
N GLY A 50 -7.38 17.42 8.61
CA GLY A 50 -6.50 16.57 9.41
C GLY A 50 -7.11 15.24 9.85
N GLU A 51 -8.30 14.88 9.35
CA GLU A 51 -8.93 13.58 9.65
C GLU A 51 -8.01 12.41 9.24
N GLU A 52 -7.93 11.41 10.11
CA GLU A 52 -7.01 10.28 9.96
C GLU A 52 -7.75 8.98 9.65
N GLY A 53 -7.11 8.15 8.84
CA GLY A 53 -7.63 6.85 8.45
C GLY A 53 -6.52 5.84 8.24
N ASN A 54 -6.92 4.59 8.02
CA ASN A 54 -6.00 3.49 7.84
C ASN A 54 -6.40 2.65 6.62
N ALA A 55 -5.41 2.22 5.84
CA ALA A 55 -5.57 1.21 4.81
C ALA A 55 -4.43 0.19 4.92
N TYR A 56 -4.61 -1.01 4.38
CA TYR A 56 -3.61 -2.06 4.41
C TYR A 56 -3.22 -2.44 2.99
N LEU A 57 -1.92 -2.55 2.73
CA LEU A 57 -1.39 -3.25 1.55
C LEU A 57 -1.02 -4.67 1.95
N ARG A 58 -1.65 -5.65 1.29
CA ARG A 58 -1.37 -7.08 1.44
C ARG A 58 -0.86 -7.63 0.13
N VAL A 59 0.09 -8.55 0.13
CA VAL A 59 0.59 -9.16 -1.10
C VAL A 59 -0.48 -10.07 -1.69
N GLN A 60 -0.66 -10.06 -3.02
CA GLN A 60 -1.59 -10.98 -3.67
C GLN A 60 -1.13 -12.44 -3.55
N GLU A 61 -2.08 -13.36 -3.50
CA GLU A 61 -1.83 -14.78 -3.21
C GLU A 61 -0.84 -15.44 -4.18
N GLN A 62 -0.88 -15.07 -5.46
CA GLN A 62 0.05 -15.59 -6.47
C GLN A 62 1.52 -15.23 -6.21
N PHE A 63 1.81 -14.24 -5.35
CA PHE A 63 3.16 -13.83 -4.96
C PHE A 63 3.50 -14.23 -3.51
N SER A 64 2.73 -15.14 -2.90
CA SER A 64 2.88 -15.55 -1.51
C SER A 64 4.32 -15.95 -1.14
N SER A 65 5.05 -16.61 -2.04
CA SER A 65 6.44 -17.05 -1.83
C SER A 65 7.46 -15.91 -1.72
N ILE A 66 7.12 -14.70 -2.15
CA ILE A 66 7.97 -13.50 -2.07
C ILE A 66 7.34 -12.38 -1.22
N THR A 67 6.38 -12.74 -0.36
CA THR A 67 5.68 -11.80 0.52
C THR A 67 6.64 -10.95 1.35
N PRO A 68 7.66 -11.50 2.04
CA PRO A 68 8.56 -10.70 2.86
C PRO A 68 9.32 -9.63 2.07
N GLN A 69 9.72 -9.93 0.83
CA GLN A 69 10.44 -9.02 -0.06
C GLN A 69 9.52 -7.88 -0.52
N LEU A 70 8.31 -8.21 -0.98
CA LEU A 70 7.33 -7.22 -1.44
C LEU A 70 6.87 -6.30 -0.29
N LEU A 71 6.54 -6.85 0.87
CA LEU A 71 6.19 -6.04 2.05
C LEU A 71 7.38 -5.18 2.52
N GLY A 72 8.60 -5.72 2.44
CA GLY A 72 9.83 -4.98 2.71
C GLY A 72 10.00 -3.77 1.78
N TRP A 73 9.82 -3.97 0.47
CA TRP A 73 9.85 -2.89 -0.50
C TRP A 73 8.77 -1.84 -0.23
N ALA A 74 7.51 -2.23 -0.04
CA ALA A 74 6.42 -1.29 0.20
C ALA A 74 6.65 -0.46 1.47
N PHE A 75 7.15 -1.08 2.53
CA PHE A 75 7.51 -0.38 3.76
C PHE A 75 8.67 0.61 3.56
N ASN A 76 9.71 0.24 2.84
CA ASN A 76 10.89 1.09 2.64
C ASN A 76 10.72 2.14 1.53
N SER A 77 9.75 1.98 0.61
CA SER A 77 9.57 2.86 -0.54
C SER A 77 9.01 4.24 -0.15
N ASN A 78 9.85 5.28 -0.16
CA ASN A 78 9.40 6.66 0.06
C ASN A 78 8.42 7.16 -1.00
N LYS A 79 8.38 6.51 -2.18
CA LYS A 79 7.47 6.88 -3.28
C LYS A 79 5.99 6.68 -2.95
N ILE A 80 5.66 5.87 -1.94
CA ILE A 80 4.28 5.64 -1.48
C ILE A 80 3.77 6.81 -0.61
N ILE A 81 4.67 7.51 0.09
CA ILE A 81 4.29 8.63 0.95
C ILE A 81 3.75 9.79 0.09
N GLY A 82 2.68 10.43 0.57
CA GLY A 82 2.04 11.55 -0.10
C GLY A 82 1.05 11.16 -1.19
N LEU A 83 0.98 9.89 -1.61
CA LEU A 83 -0.01 9.42 -2.58
C LEU A 83 -1.38 9.25 -1.92
N SER A 84 -2.44 9.55 -2.65
CA SER A 84 -3.79 9.06 -2.33
C SER A 84 -3.92 7.57 -2.66
N LEU A 85 -4.98 6.90 -2.19
CA LEU A 85 -5.14 5.47 -2.49
C LEU A 85 -5.45 5.20 -3.97
N ASN A 86 -6.11 6.13 -4.66
CA ASN A 86 -6.31 6.02 -6.11
C ASN A 86 -5.00 6.18 -6.89
N GLU A 87 -4.20 7.20 -6.55
CA GLU A 87 -2.85 7.35 -7.15
C GLU A 87 -1.96 6.16 -6.82
N LEU A 88 -2.09 5.62 -5.61
CA LEU A 88 -1.38 4.43 -5.17
C LEU A 88 -1.76 3.24 -6.04
N ASP A 89 -3.05 2.91 -6.20
CA ASP A 89 -3.50 1.75 -6.99
C ASP A 89 -2.89 1.75 -8.42
N ASP A 90 -2.67 2.92 -9.03
CA ASP A 90 -2.05 3.06 -10.36
C ASP A 90 -0.54 3.34 -10.36
N PHE A 91 0.12 3.36 -9.20
CA PHE A 91 1.55 3.61 -9.06
C PHE A 91 2.40 2.50 -9.70
N GLU A 92 3.30 2.86 -10.63
CA GLU A 92 4.28 1.95 -11.20
C GLU A 92 5.44 1.70 -10.23
N THR A 93 5.61 0.45 -9.80
CA THR A 93 6.58 0.08 -8.77
C THR A 93 8.01 0.02 -9.26
N GLY A 94 8.20 -0.19 -10.58
CA GLY A 94 9.49 -0.50 -11.18
C GLY A 94 10.07 -1.85 -10.75
N LEU A 95 9.27 -2.69 -10.08
CA LEU A 95 9.70 -4.02 -9.67
C LEU A 95 9.53 -5.02 -10.81
N GLU A 96 10.49 -5.93 -10.91
CA GLU A 96 10.45 -7.06 -11.82
C GLU A 96 10.38 -8.37 -11.02
N ILE A 97 9.52 -9.28 -11.46
CA ILE A 97 9.36 -10.60 -10.85
C ILE A 97 9.63 -11.66 -11.88
N GLU A 98 10.63 -12.49 -11.61
CA GLU A 98 10.95 -13.66 -12.43
C GLU A 98 10.44 -14.95 -11.79
N ASN A 99 9.98 -15.86 -12.66
CA ASN A 99 9.68 -17.24 -12.29
C ASN A 99 10.81 -18.14 -12.80
N LEU A 100 11.67 -18.59 -11.89
CA LEU A 100 12.76 -19.52 -12.18
C LEU A 100 12.40 -20.90 -11.61
N GLN A 101 12.12 -21.85 -12.49
CA GLN A 101 11.80 -23.24 -12.13
C GLN A 101 10.62 -23.36 -11.12
N GLY A 102 9.60 -22.52 -11.26
CA GLY A 102 8.44 -22.50 -10.36
C GLY A 102 8.66 -21.70 -9.08
N ARG A 103 9.82 -21.04 -8.91
CA ARG A 103 10.10 -20.16 -7.76
C ARG A 103 10.11 -18.70 -8.21
N LEU A 104 9.25 -17.90 -7.60
CA LEU A 104 9.25 -16.46 -7.81
C LEU A 104 10.42 -15.80 -7.09
N ARG A 105 11.02 -14.81 -7.75
CA ARG A 105 12.05 -13.93 -7.17
C ARG A 105 11.78 -12.48 -7.54
N LEU A 106 12.00 -11.59 -6.59
CA LEU A 106 12.01 -10.16 -6.82
C LEU A 106 13.39 -9.76 -7.34
N ILE A 107 13.43 -9.05 -8.46
CA ILE A 107 14.64 -8.44 -8.99
C ILE A 107 14.58 -6.96 -8.65
N THR A 108 15.62 -6.49 -7.98
CA THR A 108 15.88 -5.08 -7.77
C THR A 108 17.14 -4.76 -8.55
N ASP A 109 17.03 -3.83 -9.50
CA ASP A 109 18.17 -3.23 -10.21
C ASP A 109 19.18 -2.64 -9.21
#